data_AF-A0A0J7I1W9-F1
#
_entry.id   AF-A0A0J7I1W9-F1
#
_cell.length_a   1.000
_cell.length_b   1.000
_cell.length_c   1.000
_cell.angle_alpha   90.00
_cell.angle_beta   90.00
_cell.angle_gamma   90.00
#
_symmetry.space_group_name_H-M   'P 1'
#
loop_
_entity.id
_entity.type
_entity.pdbx_description
1 polymer ?
#
loop_
_entity_poly.entity_id
_entity_poly.type
_entity_poly.pdbx_seq_one_letter_code
_entity_poly.pdbx_strand_id
1 'polypeptide(L)'
;MLKQIRHYKLPYIIYNFFNKKKLQHNIPLYKKYGLNKSYFSSISSADFAHLPASERTINRNKLINTAFFKELTEENKESALQYDENGYMILRNFITADDADKINAEIEKLMENGTLKFIYGGKLMFAIHHSEMIKSIGNDKNLLDFLSVLLDGKAKLFQSINFINGSQQKTHSDSIHMTTYPLGGLLGVWIALEDVDETNGALHYIPKSHKLPYFLNSDYDNEGDALKIGKKSYRAYEEFLESKVRELGLKKEIFKAKKGDMLIWHANILHGGEPHTDKNRTRKSLVYHFFDENSVCYHEVTQRPALFEL
;
A
#
# COMPACT_ATOMS: atom_id res chain seq x y z
N MET A 1 26.86 -15.64 3.64
CA MET A 1 26.68 -15.39 5.09
C MET A 1 25.48 -14.50 5.40
N LEU A 2 25.44 -13.21 5.00
CA LEU A 2 24.35 -12.27 5.36
C LEU A 2 22.93 -12.69 4.90
N LYS A 3 22.78 -13.35 3.75
CA LYS A 3 21.46 -13.84 3.28
C LYS A 3 20.88 -14.97 4.13
N GLN A 4 21.71 -15.82 4.73
CA GLN A 4 21.25 -16.92 5.60
C GLN A 4 20.74 -16.41 6.95
N ILE A 5 21.28 -15.29 7.42
CA ILE A 5 20.87 -14.66 8.69
C ILE A 5 19.46 -14.04 8.58
N ARG A 6 19.06 -13.56 7.39
CA ARG A 6 17.74 -12.95 7.15
C ARG A 6 16.56 -13.89 7.31
N HIS A 7 16.80 -15.19 7.40
CA HIS A 7 15.75 -16.18 7.64
C HIS A 7 15.44 -16.35 9.14
N TYR A 8 16.27 -15.81 10.04
CA TYR A 8 16.06 -15.88 11.48
C TYR A 8 15.36 -14.62 11.98
N LYS A 9 14.51 -14.78 13.00
CA LYS A 9 13.79 -13.68 13.68
C LYS A 9 14.72 -12.83 14.55
N LEU A 10 15.74 -13.44 15.16
CA LEU A 10 16.62 -12.78 16.14
C LEU A 10 17.30 -11.50 15.62
N PRO A 11 17.92 -11.46 14.43
CA PRO A 11 18.49 -10.23 13.87
C PRO A 11 17.47 -9.09 13.74
N TYR A 12 16.22 -9.42 13.39
CA TYR A 12 15.15 -8.43 13.30
C TYR A 12 14.71 -7.94 14.68
N ILE A 13 14.61 -8.84 15.66
CA ILE A 13 14.31 -8.49 17.06
C ILE A 13 15.37 -7.53 17.62
N ILE A 14 16.66 -7.82 17.40
CA ILE A 14 17.77 -6.95 17.80
C ILE A 14 17.65 -5.59 17.11
N TYR A 15 17.43 -5.57 15.79
CA TYR A 15 17.24 -4.33 15.05
C TYR A 15 16.06 -3.50 15.59
N ASN A 16 14.93 -4.15 15.88
CA ASN A 16 13.74 -3.50 16.43
C ASN A 16 13.99 -2.92 17.82
N PHE A 17 14.77 -3.62 18.66
CA PHE A 17 15.10 -3.15 20.01
C PHE A 17 15.72 -1.75 19.99
N PHE A 18 16.66 -1.51 19.07
CA PHE A 18 17.32 -0.20 18.87
C PHE A 18 16.44 0.85 18.17
N ASN A 19 15.25 0.50 17.69
CA ASN A 19 14.31 1.39 17.00
C ASN A 19 13.08 1.75 17.85
N LYS A 20 13.22 1.80 19.18
CA LYS A 20 12.11 2.05 20.12
C LYS A 20 11.23 3.25 19.76
N LYS A 21 11.82 4.40 19.39
CA LYS A 21 11.07 5.62 19.04
C LYS A 21 10.09 5.38 17.90
N LYS A 22 10.45 4.54 16.93
CA LYS A 22 9.63 4.18 15.75
C LYS A 22 8.60 3.10 16.03
N LEU A 23 8.65 2.43 17.20
CA LEU A 23 7.84 1.25 17.53
C LEU A 23 6.99 1.38 18.78
N GLN A 24 7.26 2.36 19.64
CA GLN A 24 6.57 2.50 20.94
C GLN A 24 5.05 2.70 20.81
N HIS A 25 4.56 3.20 19.67
CA HIS A 25 3.13 3.32 19.39
C HIS A 25 2.40 1.96 19.38
N ASN A 26 3.12 0.85 19.16
CA ASN A 26 2.54 -0.49 19.21
C ASN A 26 2.23 -0.97 20.64
N ILE A 27 2.88 -0.42 21.67
CA ILE A 27 2.71 -0.86 23.07
C ILE A 27 1.24 -0.78 23.52
N PRO A 28 0.52 0.36 23.39
CA PRO A 28 -0.89 0.43 23.75
C PRO A 28 -1.77 -0.49 22.90
N LEU A 29 -1.43 -0.69 21.62
CA LEU A 29 -2.19 -1.56 20.71
C LEU A 29 -2.03 -3.04 21.09
N TYR A 30 -0.82 -3.49 21.42
CA TYR A 30 -0.56 -4.85 21.88
C TYR A 30 -1.34 -5.14 23.17
N LYS A 31 -1.35 -4.19 24.10
CA LYS A 31 -2.16 -4.30 25.33
C LYS A 31 -3.65 -4.37 25.02
N LYS A 32 -4.15 -3.52 24.11
CA LYS A 32 -5.57 -3.51 23.68
C LYS A 32 -6.02 -4.87 23.14
N TYR A 33 -5.17 -5.54 22.37
CA TYR A 33 -5.47 -6.83 21.75
C TYR A 33 -4.96 -8.04 22.55
N GLY A 34 -4.52 -7.85 23.79
CA GLY A 34 -4.11 -8.96 24.67
C GLY A 34 -2.82 -9.67 24.26
N LEU A 35 -1.96 -9.04 23.43
CA LEU A 35 -0.71 -9.63 22.99
C LEU A 35 0.36 -9.56 24.09
N ASN A 36 0.85 -10.73 24.53
CA ASN A 36 2.00 -10.81 25.43
C ASN A 36 3.33 -10.69 24.64
N LYS A 37 3.56 -9.52 24.04
CA LYS A 37 4.75 -9.24 23.23
C LYS A 37 5.36 -7.88 23.56
N SER A 38 6.68 -7.80 23.44
CA SER A 38 7.39 -6.52 23.49
C SER A 38 7.28 -5.79 22.16
N TYR A 39 7.41 -4.45 22.16
CA TYR A 39 7.37 -3.64 20.92
C TYR A 39 8.38 -4.08 19.84
N PHE A 40 9.46 -4.76 20.25
CA PHE A 40 10.52 -5.23 19.37
C PHE A 40 10.37 -6.69 18.93
N SER A 41 9.39 -7.42 19.47
CA SER A 41 9.12 -8.82 19.09
C SER A 41 8.71 -8.93 17.61
N SER A 42 8.99 -10.09 17.01
CA SER A 42 8.38 -10.48 15.74
C SER A 42 6.86 -10.53 15.87
N ILE A 43 6.16 -10.19 14.79
CA ILE A 43 4.70 -10.16 14.76
C ILE A 43 4.18 -10.61 13.38
N SER A 44 3.10 -11.38 13.37
CA SER A 44 2.43 -11.84 12.14
C SER A 44 0.93 -12.00 12.35
N SER A 45 0.20 -12.31 11.27
CA SER A 45 -1.21 -12.65 11.30
C SER A 45 -1.57 -13.74 12.32
N ALA A 46 -0.71 -14.74 12.51
CA ALA A 46 -0.88 -15.83 13.47
C ALA A 46 -1.04 -15.34 14.92
N ASP A 47 -0.44 -14.20 15.29
CA ASP A 47 -0.57 -13.64 16.64
C ASP A 47 -1.99 -13.18 16.96
N PHE A 48 -2.81 -12.94 15.94
CA PHE A 48 -4.17 -12.44 16.07
C PHE A 48 -5.23 -13.51 15.75
N ALA A 49 -4.83 -14.73 15.39
CA ALA A 49 -5.75 -15.79 14.95
C ALA A 49 -6.78 -16.21 16.02
N HIS A 50 -6.51 -15.92 17.29
CA HIS A 50 -7.42 -16.18 18.42
C HIS A 50 -8.48 -15.09 18.62
N LEU A 51 -8.36 -13.96 17.93
CA LEU A 51 -9.28 -12.83 18.02
C LEU A 51 -10.33 -12.96 16.90
N PRO A 52 -11.53 -12.36 17.09
CA PRO A 52 -12.56 -12.40 16.05
C PRO A 52 -12.06 -11.74 14.77
N ALA A 53 -12.56 -12.24 13.64
CA ALA A 53 -12.49 -11.51 12.38
C ALA A 53 -13.14 -10.14 12.59
N SER A 54 -12.47 -9.10 12.13
CA SER A 54 -12.98 -7.73 12.19
C SER A 54 -13.34 -7.30 10.79
N GLU A 55 -14.58 -6.85 10.63
CA GLU A 55 -15.08 -6.29 9.38
C GLU A 55 -15.07 -4.76 9.50
N ARG A 56 -14.47 -4.11 8.50
CA ARG A 56 -14.51 -2.65 8.35
C ARG A 56 -15.68 -2.31 7.44
N THR A 57 -16.50 -1.34 7.84
CA THR A 57 -17.67 -0.94 7.05
C THR A 57 -17.59 0.52 6.67
N ILE A 58 -17.67 0.80 5.36
CA ILE A 58 -17.65 2.18 4.87
C ILE A 58 -18.99 2.85 5.14
N ASN A 59 -18.99 3.87 5.99
CA ASN A 59 -20.20 4.64 6.25
C ASN A 59 -20.48 5.62 5.10
N ARG A 60 -21.34 5.20 4.16
CA ARG A 60 -21.73 6.00 2.97
C ARG A 60 -22.23 7.41 3.32
N ASN A 61 -23.01 7.55 4.39
CA ASN A 61 -23.52 8.86 4.82
C ASN A 61 -22.40 9.79 5.29
N LYS A 62 -21.38 9.27 5.99
CA LYS A 62 -20.18 10.06 6.32
C LYS A 62 -19.40 10.41 5.06
N LEU A 63 -19.22 9.44 4.15
CA LEU A 63 -18.42 9.60 2.92
C LEU A 63 -18.92 10.77 2.07
N ILE A 64 -20.22 10.79 1.75
CA ILE A 64 -20.82 11.84 0.92
C ILE A 64 -20.84 13.22 1.59
N ASN A 65 -20.67 13.26 2.92
CA ASN A 65 -20.67 14.50 3.69
C ASN A 65 -19.28 15.10 3.91
N THR A 66 -18.21 14.37 3.57
CA THR A 66 -16.84 14.91 3.59
C THR A 66 -16.67 16.09 2.64
N ALA A 67 -15.78 17.02 2.98
CA ALA A 67 -15.50 18.18 2.13
C ALA A 67 -14.94 17.73 0.77
N PHE A 68 -14.00 16.78 0.78
CA PHE A 68 -13.40 16.22 -0.43
C PHE A 68 -14.45 15.67 -1.41
N PHE A 69 -15.40 14.84 -0.94
CA PHE A 69 -16.43 14.27 -1.81
C PHE A 69 -17.32 15.34 -2.44
N LYS A 70 -17.65 16.39 -1.70
CA LYS A 70 -18.53 17.47 -2.19
C LYS A 70 -17.91 18.26 -3.33
N GLU A 71 -16.57 18.37 -3.34
CA GLU A 71 -15.79 19.08 -4.37
C GLU A 71 -15.51 18.23 -5.61
N LEU A 72 -15.77 16.92 -5.58
CA LEU A 72 -15.62 16.04 -6.74
C LEU A 72 -16.60 16.41 -7.86
N THR A 73 -16.18 16.18 -9.10
CA THR A 73 -17.07 16.16 -10.27
C THR A 73 -18.08 15.02 -10.15
N GLU A 74 -19.18 15.06 -10.90
CA GLU A 74 -20.20 14.00 -10.85
C GLU A 74 -19.64 12.63 -11.27
N GLU A 75 -18.76 12.58 -12.29
CA GLU A 75 -18.05 11.35 -12.68
C GLU A 75 -17.22 10.79 -11.51
N ASN A 76 -16.48 11.65 -10.81
CA ASN A 76 -15.64 11.25 -9.70
C ASN A 76 -16.47 10.83 -8.48
N LYS A 77 -17.63 11.47 -8.24
CA LYS A 77 -18.58 11.03 -7.20
C LYS A 77 -19.15 9.65 -7.50
N GLU A 78 -19.53 9.39 -8.75
CA GLU A 78 -19.99 8.07 -9.17
C GLU A 78 -18.92 7.01 -8.92
N SER A 79 -17.68 7.27 -9.32
CA SER A 79 -16.57 6.34 -9.05
C SER A 79 -16.32 6.13 -7.56
N ALA A 80 -16.32 7.19 -6.76
CA ALA A 80 -16.13 7.12 -5.31
C ALA A 80 -17.22 6.29 -4.61
N LEU A 81 -18.47 6.38 -5.07
CA LEU A 81 -19.58 5.61 -4.53
C LEU A 81 -19.50 4.10 -4.86
N GLN A 82 -18.70 3.71 -5.85
CA GLN A 82 -18.47 2.31 -6.22
C GLN A 82 -17.28 1.66 -5.49
N TYR A 83 -16.54 2.41 -4.67
CA TYR A 83 -15.32 1.92 -4.04
C TYR A 83 -15.53 0.67 -3.18
N ASP A 84 -16.60 0.63 -2.37
CA ASP A 84 -16.90 -0.51 -1.52
C ASP A 84 -17.21 -1.78 -2.34
N GLU A 85 -17.90 -1.60 -3.47
CA GLU A 85 -18.26 -2.71 -4.37
C GLU A 85 -17.07 -3.20 -5.18
N ASN A 86 -16.26 -2.29 -5.71
CA ASN A 86 -15.21 -2.59 -6.68
C ASN A 86 -13.82 -2.78 -6.05
N GLY A 87 -13.59 -2.21 -4.87
CA GLY A 87 -12.29 -2.19 -4.18
C GLY A 87 -11.36 -1.08 -4.64
N TYR A 88 -11.82 -0.19 -5.52
CA TYR A 88 -11.08 0.95 -6.03
C TYR A 88 -12.03 2.05 -6.53
N MET A 89 -11.49 3.25 -6.70
CA MET A 89 -12.13 4.36 -7.40
C MET A 89 -11.09 5.10 -8.23
N ILE A 90 -11.54 5.72 -9.33
CA ILE A 90 -10.72 6.55 -10.21
C ILE A 90 -11.25 7.97 -10.14
N LEU A 91 -10.38 8.91 -9.78
CA LEU A 91 -10.69 10.34 -9.82
C LEU A 91 -9.94 10.97 -10.99
N ARG A 92 -10.68 11.39 -12.01
CA ARG A 92 -10.13 12.05 -13.19
C ARG A 92 -9.71 13.48 -12.87
N ASN A 93 -8.58 13.90 -13.44
CA ASN A 93 -8.04 15.26 -13.29
C ASN A 93 -7.97 15.70 -11.81
N PHE A 94 -7.42 14.83 -10.95
CA PHE A 94 -7.27 15.10 -9.51
C PHE A 94 -6.26 16.22 -9.26
N ILE A 95 -5.14 16.20 -9.99
CA ILE A 95 -4.20 17.33 -10.07
C ILE A 95 -4.11 17.83 -11.50
N THR A 96 -3.69 19.09 -11.66
CA THR A 96 -3.45 19.66 -12.99
C THR A 96 -2.19 19.06 -13.63
N ALA A 97 -2.10 19.16 -14.96
CA ALA A 97 -0.89 18.76 -15.69
C ALA A 97 0.34 19.55 -15.22
N ASP A 98 0.18 20.85 -14.92
CA ASP A 98 1.25 21.71 -14.42
C ASP A 98 1.74 21.26 -13.04
N ASP A 99 0.84 20.84 -12.16
CA ASP A 99 1.22 20.34 -10.84
C ASP A 99 1.92 18.98 -10.94
N ALA A 100 1.48 18.11 -11.84
CA ALA A 100 2.20 16.87 -12.15
C ALA A 100 3.63 17.14 -12.66
N ASP A 101 3.82 18.15 -13.51
CA ASP A 101 5.14 18.54 -14.01
C ASP A 101 6.04 19.14 -12.92
N LYS A 102 5.48 19.93 -11.98
CA LYS A 102 6.21 20.40 -10.78
C LYS A 102 6.66 19.24 -9.90
N ILE A 103 5.82 18.23 -9.69
CA ILE A 103 6.18 17.03 -8.92
C ILE A 103 7.32 16.27 -9.62
N ASN A 104 7.26 16.11 -10.95
CA ASN A 104 8.31 15.47 -11.73
C ASN A 104 9.65 16.21 -11.58
N ALA A 105 9.65 17.54 -11.70
CA ALA A 105 10.85 18.37 -11.56
C ALA A 105 11.44 18.31 -10.14
N GLU A 106 10.60 18.27 -9.11
CA GLU A 106 11.05 18.12 -7.72
C GLU A 106 11.70 16.74 -7.49
N ILE A 107 11.13 15.66 -8.02
CA ILE A 107 11.73 14.32 -7.95
C ILE A 107 13.07 14.28 -8.67
N GLU A 108 13.17 14.87 -9.87
CA GLU A 108 14.41 14.95 -10.63
C GLU A 108 15.50 15.69 -9.85
N LYS A 109 15.18 16.87 -9.31
CA LYS A 109 16.10 17.64 -8.45
C LYS A 109 16.58 16.85 -7.23
N LEU A 110 15.68 16.13 -6.56
CA LEU A 110 16.04 15.27 -5.41
C LEU A 110 16.90 14.08 -5.82
N MET A 111 16.78 13.59 -7.05
CA MET A 111 17.66 12.53 -7.58
C MET A 111 19.04 13.10 -7.94
N GLU A 112 19.09 14.23 -8.63
CA GLU A 112 20.33 14.88 -9.07
C GLU A 112 21.24 15.26 -7.90
N ASN A 113 20.66 15.78 -6.81
CA ASN A 113 21.42 16.12 -5.62
C ASN A 113 21.74 14.90 -4.72
N GLY A 114 21.29 13.70 -5.11
CA GLY A 114 21.56 12.44 -4.42
C GLY A 114 20.72 12.20 -3.15
N THR A 115 19.70 13.00 -2.87
CA THR A 115 18.78 12.80 -1.74
C THR A 115 17.89 11.57 -1.95
N LEU A 116 17.34 11.42 -3.16
CA LEU A 116 16.60 10.23 -3.57
C LEU A 116 17.45 9.35 -4.48
N LYS A 117 17.43 8.04 -4.22
CA LYS A 117 18.15 7.04 -5.01
C LYS A 117 17.25 5.84 -5.26
N PHE A 118 17.41 5.21 -6.41
CA PHE A 118 16.69 3.98 -6.73
C PHE A 118 17.09 2.87 -5.76
N ILE A 119 16.09 2.28 -5.12
CA ILE A 119 16.21 1.09 -4.29
C ILE A 119 15.13 0.07 -4.68
N TYR A 120 15.24 -1.16 -4.18
CA TYR A 120 14.21 -2.20 -4.33
C TYR A 120 13.64 -2.40 -5.76
N GLY A 121 14.51 -2.39 -6.77
CA GLY A 121 14.11 -2.65 -8.15
C GLY A 121 13.48 -1.45 -8.86
N GLY A 122 14.02 -0.25 -8.64
CA GLY A 122 13.63 0.97 -9.38
C GLY A 122 12.62 1.87 -8.66
N LYS A 123 12.47 1.70 -7.34
CA LYS A 123 11.60 2.54 -6.49
C LYS A 123 12.39 3.71 -5.91
N LEU A 124 11.79 4.89 -5.90
CA LEU A 124 12.26 6.06 -5.16
C LEU A 124 11.37 6.18 -3.91
N MET A 125 11.87 5.74 -2.76
CA MET A 125 11.06 5.64 -1.55
C MET A 125 11.14 6.93 -0.73
N PHE A 126 10.03 7.28 -0.08
CA PHE A 126 9.96 8.28 0.99
C PHE A 126 10.32 9.72 0.57
N ALA A 127 9.95 10.14 -0.64
CA ALA A 127 10.05 11.53 -1.07
C ALA A 127 9.32 12.51 -0.13
N ILE A 128 8.28 12.04 0.57
CA ILE A 128 7.55 12.79 1.62
C ILE A 128 8.42 13.26 2.79
N HIS A 129 9.61 12.71 3.02
CA HIS A 129 10.52 13.17 4.07
C HIS A 129 11.48 14.27 3.59
N HIS A 130 11.47 14.56 2.29
CA HIS A 130 12.44 15.45 1.65
C HIS A 130 11.79 16.57 0.83
N SER A 131 10.49 16.47 0.54
CA SER A 131 9.73 17.50 -0.17
C SER A 131 8.41 17.80 0.50
N GLU A 132 8.24 19.05 0.97
CA GLU A 132 6.98 19.52 1.53
C GLU A 132 5.86 19.58 0.48
N MET A 133 6.20 19.76 -0.82
CA MET A 133 5.21 19.68 -1.92
C MET A 133 4.60 18.28 -2.02
N ILE A 134 5.43 17.24 -2.00
CA ILE A 134 4.96 15.85 -2.06
C ILE A 134 4.28 15.47 -0.74
N LYS A 135 4.78 15.97 0.38
CA LYS A 135 4.18 15.68 1.70
C LYS A 135 2.81 16.33 1.87
N SER A 136 2.60 17.54 1.36
CA SER A 136 1.36 18.28 1.54
C SER A 136 0.18 17.65 0.78
N ILE A 137 0.41 17.11 -0.42
CA ILE A 137 -0.62 16.39 -1.19
C ILE A 137 -1.16 15.21 -0.38
N GLY A 138 -0.27 14.37 0.16
CA GLY A 138 -0.67 13.21 0.96
C GLY A 138 -1.21 13.57 2.35
N ASN A 139 -0.93 14.77 2.89
CA ASN A 139 -1.43 15.22 4.19
C ASN A 139 -2.55 16.26 4.07
N ASP A 140 -3.13 16.44 2.89
CA ASP A 140 -4.30 17.30 2.74
C ASP A 140 -5.41 16.85 3.70
N LYS A 141 -5.95 17.80 4.45
CA LYS A 141 -6.91 17.48 5.52
C LYS A 141 -8.20 16.89 4.95
N ASN A 142 -8.69 17.43 3.84
CA ASN A 142 -9.95 16.97 3.24
C ASN A 142 -9.78 15.56 2.68
N LEU A 143 -8.64 15.27 2.03
CA LEU A 143 -8.28 13.93 1.60
C LEU A 143 -8.16 12.97 2.79
N LEU A 144 -7.43 13.31 3.85
CA LEU A 144 -7.30 12.45 5.03
C LEU A 144 -8.64 12.15 5.71
N ASP A 145 -9.54 13.13 5.81
CA ASP A 145 -10.89 12.93 6.36
C ASP A 145 -11.70 11.97 5.48
N PHE A 146 -11.59 12.09 4.14
CA PHE A 146 -12.22 11.18 3.19
C PHE A 146 -11.67 9.76 3.28
N LEU A 147 -10.34 9.60 3.28
CA LEU A 147 -9.67 8.30 3.42
C LEU A 147 -9.96 7.65 4.78
N SER A 148 -10.13 8.44 5.84
CA SER A 148 -10.51 7.95 7.17
C SER A 148 -11.88 7.27 7.16
N VAL A 149 -12.83 7.78 6.37
CA VAL A 149 -14.13 7.12 6.17
C VAL A 149 -13.98 5.82 5.39
N LEU A 150 -13.15 5.79 4.34
CA LEU A 150 -12.90 4.57 3.57
C LEU A 150 -12.22 3.46 4.38
N LEU A 151 -11.32 3.83 5.29
CA LEU A 151 -10.64 2.89 6.20
C LEU A 151 -11.50 2.44 7.38
N ASP A 152 -12.64 3.09 7.64
CA ASP A 152 -13.36 2.97 8.92
C ASP A 152 -12.40 3.13 10.11
N GLY A 153 -11.60 4.21 10.07
CA GLY A 153 -10.47 4.41 10.97
C GLY A 153 -9.89 5.82 10.85
N LYS A 154 -8.68 6.03 11.38
CA LYS A 154 -8.00 7.33 11.26
C LYS A 154 -6.84 7.21 10.28
N ALA A 155 -7.04 7.68 9.06
CA ALA A 155 -6.03 7.62 8.01
C ALA A 155 -4.79 8.44 8.40
N LYS A 156 -3.62 7.85 8.20
CA LYS A 156 -2.33 8.50 8.40
C LYS A 156 -1.38 8.11 7.28
N LEU A 157 -0.69 9.10 6.72
CA LEU A 157 0.28 8.87 5.67
C LEU A 157 1.48 8.09 6.22
N PHE A 158 1.79 6.94 5.60
CA PHE A 158 2.90 6.08 6.01
C PHE A 158 4.12 6.21 5.10
N GLN A 159 3.88 6.18 3.80
CA GLN A 159 4.92 5.98 2.81
C GLN A 159 4.56 6.68 1.52
N SER A 160 5.59 7.16 0.82
CA SER A 160 5.51 7.48 -0.60
C SER A 160 6.46 6.61 -1.42
N ILE A 161 6.08 6.34 -2.65
CA ILE A 161 6.92 5.70 -3.65
C ILE A 161 6.75 6.44 -4.97
N ASN A 162 7.86 6.91 -5.53
CA ASN A 162 7.90 7.44 -6.88
C ASN A 162 8.54 6.40 -7.82
N PHE A 163 8.04 6.39 -9.05
CA PHE A 163 8.53 5.54 -10.12
C PHE A 163 8.80 6.40 -11.35
N ILE A 164 9.88 6.10 -12.07
CA ILE A 164 10.13 6.66 -13.41
C ILE A 164 9.58 5.73 -14.50
N ASN A 165 9.52 4.42 -14.23
CA ASN A 165 9.04 3.40 -15.16
C ASN A 165 7.98 2.51 -14.50
N GLY A 166 7.18 1.84 -15.34
CA GLY A 166 6.33 0.71 -14.95
C GLY A 166 7.03 -0.27 -13.99
N SER A 167 6.38 -0.66 -12.89
CA SER A 167 6.96 -1.59 -11.92
C SER A 167 7.08 -3.01 -12.51
N GLN A 168 6.22 -3.36 -13.48
CA GLN A 168 6.05 -4.70 -14.03
C GLN A 168 5.86 -5.77 -12.93
N GLN A 169 5.39 -5.34 -11.76
CA GLN A 169 5.16 -6.21 -10.62
C GLN A 169 3.94 -7.09 -10.93
N LYS A 170 4.06 -8.39 -10.68
CA LYS A 170 2.95 -9.31 -10.92
C LYS A 170 1.76 -8.98 -10.01
N THR A 171 0.62 -9.58 -10.32
CA THR A 171 -0.59 -9.49 -9.50
C THR A 171 -0.31 -9.83 -8.05
N HIS A 172 -0.62 -8.91 -7.15
CA HIS A 172 -0.45 -9.05 -5.71
C HIS A 172 -1.50 -8.23 -4.95
N SER A 173 -1.57 -8.44 -3.64
CA SER A 173 -2.30 -7.61 -2.68
C SER A 173 -1.27 -6.90 -1.80
N ASP A 174 -1.48 -5.61 -1.48
CA ASP A 174 -0.57 -4.87 -0.60
C ASP A 174 -0.56 -5.44 0.82
N SER A 175 -1.66 -6.10 1.20
CA SER A 175 -1.86 -6.63 2.55
C SER A 175 -0.82 -7.70 2.93
N ILE A 176 -0.15 -8.35 1.98
CA ILE A 176 0.98 -9.28 2.27
C ILE A 176 2.28 -8.53 2.63
N HIS A 177 2.41 -7.30 2.13
CA HIS A 177 3.61 -6.48 2.31
C HIS A 177 3.48 -5.59 3.54
N MET A 178 2.29 -5.03 3.75
CA MET A 178 1.94 -4.09 4.80
C MET A 178 0.58 -4.51 5.33
N THR A 179 0.60 -5.34 6.35
CA THR A 179 -0.58 -5.93 6.98
C THR A 179 -0.97 -5.11 8.19
N THR A 180 -2.26 -5.15 8.51
CA THR A 180 -2.79 -4.54 9.71
C THR A 180 -3.60 -5.55 10.52
N TYR A 181 -3.62 -5.38 11.84
CA TYR A 181 -4.68 -5.92 12.68
C TYR A 181 -5.44 -4.78 13.38
N PRO A 182 -6.78 -4.70 13.23
CA PRO A 182 -7.63 -5.44 12.29
C PRO A 182 -7.21 -5.35 10.82
N LEU A 183 -7.54 -6.37 10.02
CA LEU A 183 -7.31 -6.36 8.57
C LEU A 183 -8.07 -5.22 7.89
N GLY A 184 -7.62 -4.80 6.70
CA GLY A 184 -8.23 -3.71 5.93
C GLY A 184 -7.89 -2.30 6.42
N GLY A 185 -6.97 -2.16 7.39
CA GLY A 185 -6.50 -0.87 7.90
C GLY A 185 -5.44 -0.21 7.03
N LEU A 186 -5.41 -0.50 5.72
CA LEU A 186 -4.48 0.04 4.74
C LEU A 186 -5.23 0.33 3.43
N LEU A 187 -4.89 1.44 2.79
CA LEU A 187 -5.26 1.72 1.40
C LEU A 187 -4.09 2.38 0.64
N GLY A 188 -4.13 2.26 -0.68
CA GLY A 188 -3.17 2.88 -1.59
C GLY A 188 -3.81 4.03 -2.37
N VAL A 189 -3.01 5.06 -2.65
CA VAL A 189 -3.35 6.16 -3.55
C VAL A 189 -2.25 6.27 -4.59
N TRP A 190 -2.60 6.25 -5.87
CA TRP A 190 -1.67 6.36 -6.97
C TRP A 190 -2.07 7.52 -7.88
N ILE A 191 -1.10 8.34 -8.28
CA ILE A 191 -1.31 9.52 -9.09
C ILE A 191 -0.45 9.40 -10.36
N ALA A 192 -1.08 9.59 -11.52
CA ALA A 192 -0.42 9.67 -12.81
C ALA A 192 0.34 10.99 -12.93
N LEU A 193 1.67 10.93 -13.09
CA LEU A 193 2.48 12.13 -13.38
C LEU A 193 2.79 12.28 -14.87
N GLU A 194 2.36 11.33 -15.69
CA GLU A 194 2.42 11.29 -17.16
C GLU A 194 1.20 10.52 -17.70
N ASP A 195 0.91 10.63 -18.99
CA ASP A 195 -0.09 9.80 -19.65
C ASP A 195 0.33 8.32 -19.63
N VAL A 196 -0.60 7.43 -19.30
CA VAL A 196 -0.37 6.00 -19.12
C VAL A 196 -1.32 5.17 -19.97
N ASP A 197 -0.75 4.25 -20.74
CA ASP A 197 -1.46 3.31 -21.60
C ASP A 197 -0.83 1.92 -21.56
N GLU A 198 -1.29 1.00 -22.40
CA GLU A 198 -0.83 -0.39 -22.41
C GLU A 198 0.65 -0.57 -22.75
N THR A 199 1.33 0.46 -23.28
CA THR A 199 2.70 0.34 -23.80
C THR A 199 3.77 0.81 -22.82
N ASN A 200 3.44 1.73 -21.90
CA ASN A 200 4.41 2.28 -20.95
C ASN A 200 4.29 1.69 -19.52
N GLY A 201 3.54 0.60 -19.34
CA GLY A 201 3.44 -0.12 -18.07
C GLY A 201 2.35 0.43 -17.15
N ALA A 202 1.13 0.50 -17.69
CA ALA A 202 -0.10 0.74 -16.95
C ALA A 202 -0.26 -0.19 -15.74
N LEU A 203 -1.04 0.26 -14.75
CA LEU A 203 -1.51 -0.63 -13.71
C LEU A 203 -2.61 -1.54 -14.24
N HIS A 204 -2.71 -2.73 -13.67
CA HIS A 204 -3.92 -3.53 -13.76
C HIS A 204 -4.49 -3.77 -12.38
N TYR A 205 -5.80 -3.98 -12.30
CA TYR A 205 -6.49 -4.40 -11.10
C TYR A 205 -7.56 -5.44 -11.44
N ILE A 206 -8.00 -6.20 -10.44
CA ILE A 206 -9.06 -7.18 -10.57
C ILE A 206 -10.25 -6.67 -9.73
N PRO A 207 -11.30 -6.13 -10.36
CA PRO A 207 -12.45 -5.60 -9.64
C PRO A 207 -13.05 -6.63 -8.68
N LYS A 208 -13.51 -6.16 -7.52
CA LYS A 208 -14.14 -6.95 -6.45
C LYS A 208 -13.24 -7.97 -5.75
N SER A 209 -11.99 -8.12 -6.17
CA SER A 209 -11.09 -9.12 -5.57
C SER A 209 -10.69 -8.76 -4.13
N HIS A 210 -10.91 -7.53 -3.68
CA HIS A 210 -10.70 -7.13 -2.29
C HIS A 210 -11.64 -7.86 -1.32
N LYS A 211 -12.76 -8.38 -1.81
CA LYS A 211 -13.72 -9.20 -1.06
C LYS A 211 -13.27 -10.66 -0.89
N LEU A 212 -12.18 -11.07 -1.55
CA LEU A 212 -11.57 -12.38 -1.30
C LEU A 212 -10.96 -12.41 0.11
N PRO A 213 -10.73 -13.61 0.68
CA PRO A 213 -9.91 -13.74 1.87
C PRO A 213 -8.55 -13.03 1.70
N TYR A 214 -8.02 -12.50 2.79
CA TYR A 214 -6.65 -12.03 2.82
C TYR A 214 -5.72 -13.23 2.76
N PHE A 215 -5.02 -13.41 1.64
CA PHE A 215 -4.05 -14.49 1.49
C PHE A 215 -2.72 -14.07 2.15
N LEU A 216 -2.41 -14.67 3.29
CA LEU A 216 -1.24 -14.39 4.14
C LEU A 216 -0.31 -15.60 4.20
N ASN A 217 0.67 -15.61 5.10
CA ASN A 217 1.70 -16.65 5.11
C ASN A 217 1.13 -18.08 5.24
N SER A 218 0.06 -18.27 6.02
CA SER A 218 -0.58 -19.58 6.24
C SER A 218 -1.15 -20.17 4.95
N ASP A 219 -1.70 -19.34 4.07
CA ASP A 219 -2.41 -19.79 2.86
C ASP A 219 -1.52 -20.41 1.79
N TYR A 220 -0.20 -20.16 1.89
CA TYR A 220 0.79 -20.74 1.00
C TYR A 220 1.97 -21.35 1.76
N ASP A 221 1.76 -21.92 2.95
CA ASP A 221 2.75 -22.61 3.80
C ASP A 221 4.08 -21.84 4.00
N ASN A 222 3.99 -20.57 4.40
CA ASN A 222 5.13 -19.68 4.60
C ASN A 222 5.22 -19.06 6.01
N GLU A 223 4.58 -19.65 7.02
CA GLU A 223 4.56 -19.10 8.38
C GLU A 223 5.93 -19.18 9.10
N GLY A 224 6.79 -20.13 8.73
CA GLY A 224 8.03 -20.37 9.48
C GLY A 224 7.78 -21.05 10.84
N ASP A 225 8.62 -20.74 11.83
CA ASP A 225 8.57 -21.34 13.17
C ASP A 225 8.93 -20.31 14.26
N ALA A 226 9.15 -20.75 15.50
CA ALA A 226 9.50 -19.86 16.62
C ALA A 226 10.79 -19.05 16.40
N LEU A 227 11.75 -19.57 15.63
CA LEU A 227 13.06 -18.99 15.39
C LEU A 227 13.22 -18.39 13.99
N LYS A 228 12.50 -18.92 13.00
CA LYS A 228 12.67 -18.62 11.58
C LYS A 228 11.39 -18.09 10.95
N ILE A 229 11.53 -17.20 9.98
CA ILE A 229 10.42 -16.80 9.10
C ILE A 229 10.18 -17.85 8.02
N GLY A 230 9.15 -17.70 7.20
CA GLY A 230 8.93 -18.55 6.03
C GLY A 230 10.14 -18.64 5.09
N LYS A 231 10.29 -19.79 4.42
CA LYS A 231 11.40 -20.05 3.47
C LYS A 231 11.01 -19.85 2.00
N LYS A 232 9.72 -19.72 1.69
CA LYS A 232 9.27 -19.57 0.31
C LYS A 232 9.62 -18.17 -0.18
N SER A 233 9.96 -18.08 -1.46
CA SER A 233 10.27 -16.81 -2.09
C SER A 233 8.97 -16.01 -2.31
N TYR A 234 9.11 -14.70 -2.53
CA TYR A 234 7.96 -13.88 -2.91
C TYR A 234 7.28 -14.38 -4.21
N ARG A 235 8.07 -14.95 -5.13
CA ARG A 235 7.55 -15.57 -6.35
C ARG A 235 6.56 -16.70 -6.07
N ALA A 236 6.73 -17.46 -4.98
CA ALA A 236 5.77 -18.50 -4.61
C ALA A 236 4.40 -17.92 -4.23
N TYR A 237 4.36 -16.73 -3.63
CA TYR A 237 3.12 -16.01 -3.35
C TYR A 237 2.47 -15.51 -4.66
N GLU A 238 3.28 -14.94 -5.57
CA GLU A 238 2.78 -14.52 -6.89
C GLU A 238 2.18 -15.70 -7.67
N GLU A 239 2.85 -16.86 -7.69
CA GLU A 239 2.37 -18.08 -8.35
C GLU A 239 1.10 -18.63 -7.70
N PHE A 240 1.00 -18.58 -6.37
CA PHE A 240 -0.20 -18.92 -5.63
C PHE A 240 -1.39 -18.04 -6.01
N LEU A 241 -1.21 -16.71 -6.02
CA LEU A 241 -2.27 -15.78 -6.41
C LEU A 241 -2.68 -15.95 -7.86
N GLU A 242 -1.72 -16.15 -8.77
CA GLU A 242 -2.00 -16.40 -10.18
C GLU A 242 -2.85 -17.66 -10.38
N SER A 243 -2.58 -18.72 -9.58
CA SER A 243 -3.43 -19.91 -9.55
C SER A 243 -4.84 -19.59 -9.05
N LYS A 244 -4.98 -18.80 -7.99
CA LYS A 244 -6.29 -18.41 -7.44
C LYS A 244 -7.11 -17.56 -8.39
N VAL A 245 -6.47 -16.61 -9.09
CA VAL A 245 -7.10 -15.79 -10.13
C VAL A 245 -7.67 -16.67 -11.24
N ARG A 246 -6.91 -17.69 -11.69
CA ARG A 246 -7.38 -18.65 -12.71
C ARG A 246 -8.51 -19.53 -12.19
N GLU A 247 -8.35 -20.12 -11.01
CA GLU A 247 -9.32 -21.02 -10.37
C GLU A 247 -10.70 -20.34 -10.22
N LEU A 248 -10.69 -19.06 -9.82
CA LEU A 248 -11.89 -18.27 -9.60
C LEU A 248 -12.41 -17.56 -10.86
N GLY A 249 -11.73 -17.70 -12.00
CA GLY A 249 -12.12 -17.07 -13.26
C GLY A 249 -12.12 -15.53 -13.22
N LEU A 250 -11.27 -14.93 -12.38
CA LEU A 250 -11.23 -13.48 -12.18
C LEU A 250 -10.57 -12.80 -13.38
N LYS A 251 -11.10 -11.63 -13.77
CA LYS A 251 -10.62 -10.87 -14.92
C LYS A 251 -9.94 -9.59 -14.45
N LYS A 252 -8.75 -9.35 -15.01
CA LYS A 252 -8.04 -8.07 -14.82
C LYS A 252 -8.57 -7.01 -15.78
N GLU A 253 -8.56 -5.78 -15.34
CA GLU A 253 -8.77 -4.57 -16.13
C GLU A 253 -7.48 -3.75 -16.13
N ILE A 254 -7.17 -3.10 -17.27
CA ILE A 254 -5.99 -2.25 -17.42
C ILE A 254 -6.41 -0.80 -17.19
N PHE A 255 -5.73 -0.13 -16.28
CA PHE A 255 -5.96 1.26 -15.96
C PHE A 255 -5.18 2.19 -16.91
N LYS A 256 -5.88 2.72 -17.91
CA LYS A 256 -5.38 3.84 -18.71
C LYS A 256 -5.66 5.15 -17.97
N ALA A 257 -4.62 5.95 -17.80
CA ALA A 257 -4.67 7.19 -17.04
C ALA A 257 -4.18 8.35 -17.89
N LYS A 258 -4.80 9.52 -17.72
CA LYS A 258 -4.23 10.78 -18.15
C LYS A 258 -3.36 11.36 -17.05
N LYS A 259 -2.35 12.15 -17.42
CA LYS A 259 -1.56 12.93 -16.47
C LYS A 259 -2.52 13.70 -15.55
N GLY A 260 -2.35 13.50 -14.24
CA GLY A 260 -3.18 14.12 -13.20
C GLY A 260 -4.31 13.25 -12.66
N ASP A 261 -4.61 12.10 -13.28
CA ASP A 261 -5.58 11.15 -12.74
C ASP A 261 -5.08 10.48 -11.46
N MET A 262 -6.01 10.15 -10.57
CA MET A 262 -5.76 9.41 -9.34
C MET A 262 -6.54 8.09 -9.31
N LEU A 263 -5.89 7.03 -8.83
CA LEU A 263 -6.50 5.75 -8.48
C LEU A 263 -6.34 5.53 -6.98
N ILE A 264 -7.44 5.34 -6.27
CA ILE A 264 -7.43 4.92 -4.86
C ILE A 264 -7.88 3.47 -4.82
N TRP A 265 -7.14 2.60 -4.13
CA TRP A 265 -7.49 1.19 -3.99
C TRP A 265 -7.46 0.69 -2.55
N HIS A 266 -8.31 -0.28 -2.27
CA HIS A 266 -8.28 -1.06 -1.04
C HIS A 266 -7.07 -1.99 -1.03
N ALA A 267 -6.34 -2.10 0.10
CA ALA A 267 -5.10 -2.87 0.16
C ALA A 267 -5.23 -4.37 -0.16
N ASN A 268 -6.44 -4.91 -0.17
CA ASN A 268 -6.69 -6.31 -0.56
C ASN A 268 -7.06 -6.49 -2.05
N ILE A 269 -7.21 -5.41 -2.83
CA ILE A 269 -7.44 -5.58 -4.27
C ILE A 269 -6.19 -6.22 -4.90
N LEU A 270 -6.41 -7.16 -5.80
CA LEU A 270 -5.37 -7.80 -6.58
C LEU A 270 -5.02 -6.85 -7.73
N HIS A 271 -3.78 -6.37 -7.74
CA HIS A 271 -3.31 -5.39 -8.70
C HIS A 271 -1.83 -5.60 -9.03
N GLY A 272 -1.35 -4.95 -10.07
CA GLY A 272 0.06 -5.02 -10.47
C GLY A 272 0.38 -4.05 -11.59
N GLY A 273 1.57 -4.18 -12.17
CA GLY A 273 2.01 -3.39 -13.33
C GLY A 273 2.13 -4.26 -14.57
N GLU A 274 1.55 -3.79 -15.67
CA GLU A 274 1.66 -4.42 -16.98
C GLU A 274 3.09 -4.29 -17.54
N PRO A 275 3.46 -5.13 -18.52
CA PRO A 275 4.73 -5.03 -19.23
C PRO A 275 4.96 -3.63 -19.81
N HIS A 276 6.20 -3.16 -19.69
CA HIS A 276 6.61 -1.91 -20.32
C HIS A 276 7.19 -2.24 -21.70
N THR A 277 6.40 -2.18 -22.76
CA THR A 277 6.80 -2.62 -24.10
C THR A 277 7.51 -1.53 -24.92
N ASP A 278 7.10 -0.27 -24.80
CA ASP A 278 7.78 0.86 -25.45
C ASP A 278 8.84 1.48 -24.54
N LYS A 279 10.10 1.05 -24.70
CA LYS A 279 11.23 1.49 -23.86
C LYS A 279 11.64 2.95 -24.05
N ASN A 280 11.07 3.67 -25.02
CA ASN A 280 11.34 5.10 -25.22
C ASN A 280 10.45 6.00 -24.34
N ARG A 281 9.42 5.42 -23.72
CA ARG A 281 8.48 6.16 -22.88
C ARG A 281 8.75 5.86 -21.41
N THR A 282 8.50 6.83 -20.56
CA THR A 282 8.44 6.64 -19.11
C THR A 282 7.00 6.45 -18.67
N ARG A 283 6.85 6.11 -17.39
CA ARG A 283 5.57 6.10 -16.70
C ARG A 283 5.81 6.69 -15.34
N LYS A 284 5.90 8.02 -15.24
CA LYS A 284 6.11 8.65 -13.95
C LYS A 284 4.85 8.56 -13.11
N SER A 285 5.00 8.15 -11.86
CA SER A 285 3.88 8.05 -10.92
C SER A 285 4.31 8.29 -9.48
N LEU A 286 3.35 8.68 -8.66
CA LEU A 286 3.48 8.84 -7.23
C LEU A 286 2.47 7.94 -6.52
N VAL A 287 2.94 7.17 -5.55
CA VAL A 287 2.10 6.29 -4.73
C VAL A 287 2.21 6.70 -3.29
N TYR A 288 1.09 6.77 -2.58
CA TYR A 288 1.02 6.88 -1.14
C TYR A 288 0.34 5.65 -0.55
N HIS A 289 0.78 5.28 0.65
CA HIS A 289 0.09 4.30 1.47
C HIS A 289 -0.37 4.97 2.76
N PHE A 290 -1.63 4.70 3.11
CA PHE A 290 -2.27 5.22 4.31
C PHE A 290 -2.74 4.08 5.18
N PHE A 291 -2.43 4.15 6.47
CA PHE A 291 -2.86 3.17 7.46
C PHE A 291 -3.83 3.81 8.44
N ASP A 292 -4.62 2.97 9.10
CA ASP A 292 -5.36 3.35 10.29
C ASP A 292 -4.42 3.46 11.49
N GLU A 293 -4.29 4.66 12.07
CA GLU A 293 -3.44 4.95 13.23
C GLU A 293 -3.73 4.05 14.44
N ASN A 294 -4.93 3.46 14.52
CA ASN A 294 -5.35 2.59 15.61
C ASN A 294 -5.17 1.09 15.32
N SER A 295 -4.47 0.75 14.23
CA SER A 295 -4.18 -0.61 13.83
C SER A 295 -2.74 -1.01 14.11
N VAL A 296 -2.53 -2.26 14.52
CA VAL A 296 -1.18 -2.82 14.58
C VAL A 296 -0.69 -3.06 13.17
N CYS A 297 0.39 -2.39 12.77
CA CYS A 297 0.92 -2.50 11.41
C CYS A 297 2.20 -3.35 11.38
N TYR A 298 2.30 -4.26 10.42
CA TYR A 298 3.43 -5.17 10.32
C TYR A 298 3.65 -5.69 8.89
N HIS A 299 4.81 -6.27 8.63
CA HIS A 299 5.18 -6.88 7.36
C HIS A 299 5.02 -8.40 7.48
N GLU A 300 3.95 -8.97 6.93
CA GLU A 300 3.62 -10.39 7.09
C GLU A 300 4.77 -11.33 6.70
N VAL A 301 5.35 -11.17 5.50
CA VAL A 301 6.42 -12.07 5.00
C VAL A 301 7.66 -12.08 5.90
N THR A 302 8.02 -10.91 6.45
CA THR A 302 9.22 -10.79 7.30
C THR A 302 8.92 -10.87 8.80
N GLN A 303 7.63 -10.93 9.16
CA GLN A 303 7.09 -10.96 10.51
C GLN A 303 7.66 -9.86 11.42
N ARG A 304 7.70 -8.64 10.88
CA ARG A 304 8.27 -7.47 11.55
C ARG A 304 7.21 -6.42 11.80
N PRO A 305 7.20 -5.75 12.96
CA PRO A 305 6.37 -4.57 13.13
C PRO A 305 6.82 -3.48 12.14
N ALA A 306 5.85 -2.70 11.65
CA ALA A 306 6.13 -1.57 10.78
C ALA A 306 6.83 -0.46 11.57
N LEU A 307 7.85 0.15 10.97
CA LEU A 307 8.56 1.28 11.58
C LEU A 307 7.93 2.58 11.11
N PHE A 308 7.46 3.40 12.05
CA PHE A 308 6.93 4.72 11.74
C PHE A 308 7.98 5.78 12.02
N GLU A 309 8.26 6.60 11.02
CA GLU A 309 8.96 7.86 11.21
C GLU A 309 7.90 8.90 11.60
N LEU A 310 7.69 9.00 12.92
CA LEU A 310 6.84 10.01 13.55
C LEU A 310 7.55 11.36 13.62
#